data_AF-A0A822C3E5-F1
#
_entry.id   AF-A0A822C3E5-F1
#
_cell.length_a   1.000
_cell.length_b   1.000
_cell.length_c   1.000
_cell.angle_alpha   90.00
_cell.angle_beta   90.00
_cell.angle_gamma   90.00
#
_symmetry.space_group_name_H-M   'P 1'
#
loop_
_entity.id
_entity.type
_entity.pdbx_description
1 polymer ?
#
loop_
_entity_poly.entity_id
_entity_poly.type
_entity_poly.pdbx_seq_one_letter_code
_entity_poly.pdbx_strand_id
1 'polypeptide(L)'
;GKGYIDIEMLKRHTRYKNDSASSQRIQQFWSVFSEMFSEEQRKLFLIFVWGRSTVPYRDEDFSTKFTISNLQTSGDVDKLLPTAS
;
A
#
# COMPACT_ATOMS: atom_id res chain seq x y z
N GLY A 1 21.75 -9.28 4.98
CA GLY A 1 20.68 -9.42 3.98
C GLY A 1 19.42 -8.87 4.60
N LYS A 2 18.86 -7.76 4.10
CA LYS A 2 17.68 -7.12 4.68
C LYS A 2 16.57 -7.10 3.64
N GLY A 3 15.82 -8.21 3.59
CA GLY A 3 14.69 -8.43 2.69
C GLY A 3 13.33 -8.01 3.25
N TYR A 4 13.29 -7.59 4.52
CA TYR A 4 12.07 -7.27 5.25
C TYR A 4 11.56 -5.88 4.89
N ILE A 5 10.32 -5.86 4.39
CA ILE A 5 9.55 -4.65 4.19
C ILE A 5 8.91 -4.25 5.51
N ASP A 6 9.27 -3.08 6.02
CA ASP A 6 8.68 -2.51 7.24
C ASP A 6 7.28 -1.95 6.93
N ILE A 7 6.26 -2.74 7.25
CA ILE A 7 4.86 -2.40 6.99
C ILE A 7 4.41 -1.25 7.88
N GLU A 8 4.92 -1.15 9.11
CA GLU A 8 4.57 -0.05 10.01
C GLU A 8 5.12 1.28 9.51
N MET A 9 6.31 1.26 8.91
CA MET A 9 6.88 2.41 8.23
C MET A 9 6.05 2.78 7.00
N LEU A 10 5.69 1.80 6.17
CA LEU A 10 4.83 2.04 5.00
C LEU A 10 3.48 2.66 5.40
N LYS A 11 2.85 2.14 6.46
CA LYS A 11 1.58 2.61 7.00
C LYS A 11 1.68 4.04 7.54
N ARG A 12 2.80 4.41 8.18
CA ARG A 12 3.08 5.78 8.64
C ARG A 12 3.21 6.78 7.49
N HIS A 13 3.80 6.36 6.38
CA HIS A 13 3.94 7.17 5.16
C HIS A 13 2.75 7.07 4.20
N THR A 14 1.67 6.42 4.64
CA THR A 14 0.46 6.28 3.84
C THR A 14 -0.49 7.47 4.03
N ARG A 15 -0.86 8.10 2.91
CA ARG A 15 -1.91 9.10 2.83
C ARG A 15 -3.21 8.44 2.38
N TYR A 16 -4.28 8.66 3.12
CA TYR A 16 -5.61 8.19 2.75
C TYR A 16 -6.36 9.33 2.08
N LYS A 17 -6.78 9.13 0.83
CA LYS A 17 -7.54 10.12 0.03
C LYS A 17 -8.98 9.61 -0.12
N ASN A 18 -9.96 10.40 0.32
CA ASN A 18 -11.38 10.03 0.39
C ASN A 18 -11.70 8.83 1.30
N ASP A 19 -10.78 8.45 2.17
CA ASP A 19 -10.93 7.36 3.15
C ASP A 19 -10.11 7.68 4.41
N SER A 20 -10.21 6.85 5.46
CA SER A 20 -9.54 7.10 6.74
C SER A 20 -8.80 5.87 7.24
N ALA A 21 -7.71 6.06 8.00
CA ALA A 21 -6.97 4.97 8.64
C ALA A 21 -7.83 4.12 9.58
N SER A 22 -8.91 4.70 10.11
CA SER A 22 -9.91 4.05 10.97
C SER A 22 -10.97 3.25 10.19
N SER A 23 -11.02 3.38 8.87
CA SER A 23 -11.97 2.66 8.02
C SER A 23 -11.69 1.16 8.06
N GLN A 24 -12.76 0.37 8.21
CA GLN A 24 -12.67 -1.09 8.26
C GLN A 24 -11.96 -1.67 7.03
N ARG A 25 -12.20 -1.10 5.84
CA ARG A 25 -11.57 -1.54 4.59
C ARG A 25 -10.06 -1.33 4.60
N ILE A 26 -9.60 -0.19 5.12
CA ILE A 26 -8.18 0.12 5.26
C ILE A 26 -7.52 -0.81 6.28
N GLN A 27 -8.18 -1.06 7.41
CA GLN A 27 -7.69 -2.00 8.41
C GLN A 27 -7.59 -3.43 7.84
N GLN A 28 -8.60 -3.88 7.11
CA GLN A 28 -8.59 -5.17 6.41
C GLN A 28 -7.48 -5.26 5.37
N PHE A 29 -7.29 -4.22 4.57
CA PHE A 29 -6.19 -4.13 3.62
C PHE A 29 -4.84 -4.34 4.32
N TRP A 30 -4.59 -3.61 5.41
CA TRP A 30 -3.34 -3.74 6.17
C TRP A 30 -3.20 -5.11 6.84
N SER A 31 -4.27 -5.67 7.40
CA SER A 31 -4.26 -7.01 8.01
C SER A 31 -3.84 -8.05 6.96
N VAL A 32 -4.52 -8.08 5.81
CA VAL A 32 -4.22 -8.98 4.70
C VAL A 32 -2.80 -8.75 4.18
N PHE A 33 -2.39 -7.50 3.98
CA PHE A 33 -1.04 -7.18 3.52
C PHE A 33 0.05 -7.61 4.51
N SER A 34 -0.23 -7.56 5.82
CA SER A 34 0.71 -7.95 6.86
C SER A 34 0.76 -9.45 7.16
N GLU A 35 -0.36 -10.15 7.00
CA GLU A 35 -0.52 -11.56 7.40
C GLU A 35 -0.47 -12.52 6.22
N MET A 36 -1.10 -12.16 5.08
CA MET A 36 -1.24 -13.07 3.94
C MET A 36 -0.09 -12.95 2.92
N PHE A 37 0.55 -11.78 2.82
CA PHE A 37 1.57 -11.56 1.80
C PHE A 37 2.94 -12.03 2.29
N SER A 38 3.62 -12.85 1.48
CA SER A 38 5.04 -13.18 1.68
C SER A 38 5.94 -11.98 1.37
N GLU A 39 7.20 -12.01 1.81
CA GLU A 39 8.15 -10.92 1.54
C GLU A 39 8.30 -10.62 0.03
N GLU A 40 8.29 -11.65 -0.81
CA GLU A 40 8.36 -11.49 -2.27
C GLU A 40 7.10 -10.82 -2.82
N GLN A 41 5.92 -11.21 -2.35
CA GLN A 41 4.66 -10.59 -2.76
C GLN A 41 4.56 -9.14 -2.30
N ARG A 42 5.08 -8.81 -1.12
CA ARG A 42 5.18 -7.42 -0.64
C ARG A 42 6.09 -6.59 -1.54
N LYS A 43 7.22 -7.15 -1.99
CA LYS A 43 8.12 -6.48 -2.96
C LYS A 43 7.42 -6.26 -4.29
N LEU A 44 6.74 -7.27 -4.82
CA LEU A 44 5.96 -7.15 -6.05
C LEU A 44 4.87 -6.09 -5.94
N PHE A 45 4.18 -6.03 -4.80
CA PHE A 45 3.19 -5.00 -4.52
C PHE A 45 3.80 -3.59 -4.50
N LEU A 46 4.97 -3.40 -3.90
CA LEU A 46 5.67 -2.11 -3.93
C LEU A 46 6.13 -1.74 -5.34
N ILE A 47 6.59 -2.72 -6.15
CA ILE A 47 6.88 -2.47 -7.57
C ILE A 47 5.61 -2.00 -8.29
N PHE A 48 4.48 -2.63 -8.00
CA PHE A 48 3.21 -2.29 -8.63
C PHE A 48 2.74 -0.87 -8.28
N VAL A 49 2.80 -0.46 -7.02
CA VAL A 49 2.26 0.84 -6.59
C VAL A 49 3.28 1.97 -6.66
N TRP A 50 4.57 1.67 -6.54
CA TRP A 50 5.64 2.67 -6.46
C TRP A 50 6.76 2.49 -7.49
N GLY A 51 6.71 1.46 -8.34
CA GLY A 51 7.75 1.19 -9.34
C GLY A 51 9.09 0.76 -8.74
N ARG A 52 9.16 0.48 -7.43
CA ARG A 52 10.39 0.11 -6.72
C ARG A 52 10.18 -1.14 -5.87
N SER A 53 11.17 -2.03 -5.88
CA SER A 53 11.15 -3.31 -5.15
C SER A 53 11.58 -3.21 -3.68
N THR A 54 11.99 -2.03 -3.23
CA THR A 54 12.48 -1.81 -1.87
C THR A 54 11.81 -0.61 -1.24
N VAL A 55 11.41 -0.74 0.02
CA VAL A 55 11.03 0.40 0.85
C VAL A 55 12.32 1.13 1.24
N PRO A 56 12.35 2.47 1.13
CA PRO A 56 13.48 3.23 1.63
C PRO A 56 13.70 2.94 3.11
N TYR A 57 14.95 2.74 3.51
CA TYR A 57 15.31 2.35 4.88
C TYR A 57 15.18 3.51 5.89
N ARG A 58 14.96 4.73 5.41
CA ARG A 58 14.88 5.95 6.21
C ARG A 58 13.66 6.76 5.84
N ASP A 59 13.06 7.38 6.84
CA ASP A 59 11.90 8.27 6.72
C ASP A 59 12.14 9.39 5.70
N GLU A 60 13.37 9.90 5.65
CA GLU A 60 13.81 10.99 4.76
C GLU A 60 13.85 10.58 3.27
N ASP A 61 14.01 9.29 2.98
CA ASP A 61 14.02 8.77 1.62
C ASP A 61 12.59 8.51 1.06
N PHE A 62 11.55 8.71 1.88
CA PHE A 62 10.14 8.69 1.43
C PHE A 62 9.78 10.01 0.74
N SER A 63 10.42 10.27 -0.41
CA SER A 63 10.10 11.45 -1.23
C SER A 63 8.67 11.44 -1.79
N THR A 64 8.03 10.26 -1.88
CA THR A 64 6.67 10.10 -2.40
C THR A 64 5.82 9.37 -1.38
N LYS A 65 4.71 9.99 -0.93
CA LYS A 65 3.79 9.38 0.03
C LYS A 65 2.94 8.31 -0.64
N PHE A 66 2.75 7.17 0.02
CA PHE A 66 1.93 6.07 -0.49
C PHE A 66 0.47 6.51 -0.40
N THR A 67 -0.25 6.68 -1.50
CA THR A 67 -1.62 7.22 -1.43
C THR A 67 -2.64 6.14 -1.71
N ILE A 68 -3.39 5.73 -0.69
CA ILE A 68 -4.56 4.86 -0.87
C ILE A 68 -5.75 5.77 -1.13
N SER A 69 -6.36 5.63 -2.31
CA SER A 69 -7.54 6.39 -2.71
C SER A 69 -8.70 5.44 -2.96
N ASN A 70 -9.90 5.80 -2.51
CA ASN A 70 -11.09 5.08 -2.95
C ASN A 70 -11.38 5.44 -4.42
N LEU A 71 -11.49 4.43 -5.29
CA LEU A 71 -11.85 4.62 -6.69
C LEU A 71 -13.35 4.95 -6.75
N GLN A 72 -13.68 6.25 -6.79
CA GLN A 72 -15.05 6.69 -7.04
C GLN A 72 -15.34 6.58 -8.54
N THR A 73 -15.85 5.41 -8.92
CA THR A 73 -16.28 5.09 -10.28
C THR A 73 -17.77 4.75 -10.25
N SER A 74 -18.55 5.34 -11.16
CA SER A 74 -20.01 5.18 -11.25
C SER A 74 -20.44 3.87 -11.94
N GLY A 75 -19.67 2.79 -11.81
CA GLY A 75 -19.93 1.47 -12.40
C GLY A 75 -19.63 0.34 -11.41
N ASP A 76 -19.89 -0.91 -11.82
CA ASP A 76 -19.64 -2.13 -11.02
C ASP A 76 -18.19 -2.19 -10.49
N VAL A 77 -18.01 -1.75 -9.24
CA VAL A 77 -16.71 -1.69 -8.55
C VAL A 77 -16.07 -3.06 -8.36
N ASP A 78 -16.87 -4.14 -8.32
CA ASP A 78 -16.42 -5.53 -8.20
C ASP A 78 -15.72 -6.06 -9.46
N LYS A 79 -15.89 -5.41 -10.61
CA LYS A 79 -15.22 -5.79 -11.86
C LYS A 79 -13.91 -5.03 -12.12
N LEU A 80 -13.54 -4.10 -11.24
CA LEU A 80 -12.40 -3.23 -11.46
C LEU A 80 -11.21 -3.70 -10.64
N LEU A 81 -10.11 -3.99 -11.36
CA LEU A 81 -8.83 -4.27 -10.73
C LEU A 81 -8.29 -3.00 -10.07
N PRO A 82 -7.60 -3.11 -8.93
CA PRO A 82 -6.90 -1.98 -8.33
C PRO A 82 -5.89 -1.42 -9.33
N THR A 83 -6.00 -0.12 -9.63
CA THR A 83 -5.12 0.60 -10.57
C THR A 83 -4.17 1.48 -9.78
N ALA A 84 -2.88 1.44 -10.16
CA ALA A 84 -1.84 2.32 -9.62
C ALA A 84 -1.43 3.34 -10.70
N SER A 85 -1.20 4.61 -10.33
CA SER A 85 -0.68 5.69 -11.18
C SER A 85 0.18 6.64 -10.37
#